data_AF-A0A7S3RDZ8-F1
#
_entry.id   AF-A0A7S3RDZ8-F1
#
_cell.length_a   1.000
_cell.length_b   1.000
_cell.length_c   1.000
_cell.angle_alpha   90.00
_cell.angle_beta   90.00
_cell.angle_gamma   90.00
#
_symmetry.space_group_name_H-M   'P 1'
#
loop_
_entity.id
_entity.type
_entity.pdbx_description
1 polymer ?
#
loop_
_entity_poly.entity_id
_entity_poly.type
_entity_poly.pdbx_seq_one_letter_code
_entity_poly.pdbx_strand_id
1 'polypeptide(L)'
;RVGQGVELFGMHINSILREQRPWSEFFERFLWPEHPRERLLTNLVYYRGNYLVLVFAIILIAVLLLPKLFFTAALMCMTFTCAILLGDTPIPHVGPLELQQRLAVACIP
;
A
#
# COMPACT_ATOMS: atom_id res chain seq x y z
N ARG A 1 -8.85 -10.09 -23.00
CA ARG A 1 -7.70 -9.58 -22.20
C ARG A 1 -8.11 -8.55 -21.15
N VAL A 2 -8.99 -7.58 -21.44
CA VAL A 2 -9.46 -6.58 -20.43
C VAL A 2 -10.24 -7.23 -19.27
N GLY A 3 -11.09 -8.23 -19.54
CA GLY A 3 -11.90 -8.91 -18.50
C GLY A 3 -11.08 -9.63 -17.42
N GLN A 4 -9.98 -10.31 -17.78
CA GLN A 4 -9.12 -11.01 -16.82
C GLN A 4 -8.42 -10.07 -15.84
N GLY A 5 -8.07 -8.85 -16.28
CA GLY A 5 -7.44 -7.85 -15.40
C GLY A 5 -8.39 -7.31 -14.33
N VAL A 6 -9.66 -7.09 -14.70
CA VAL A 6 -10.70 -6.63 -13.78
C VAL A 6 -11.02 -7.71 -12.73
N GLU A 7 -11.07 -8.98 -13.14
CA GLU A 7 -11.28 -10.10 -12.22
C GLU A 7 -10.14 -10.26 -11.22
N LEU A 8 -8.88 -10.17 -11.69
CA LEU A 8 -7.70 -10.19 -10.83
C LEU A 8 -7.69 -9.04 -9.83
N PHE A 9 -8.02 -7.83 -10.29
CA PHE A 9 -8.15 -6.67 -9.42
C PHE A 9 -9.26 -6.87 -8.38
N GLY A 10 -10.44 -7.33 -8.80
CA GLY A 10 -11.55 -7.61 -7.90
C GLY A 10 -11.22 -8.67 -6.83
N MET A 11 -10.49 -9.72 -7.21
CA MET A 11 -9.99 -10.72 -6.24
C MET A 11 -9.02 -10.10 -5.23
N HIS A 12 -8.13 -9.22 -5.67
CA HIS A 12 -7.18 -8.55 -4.78
C HIS A 12 -7.88 -7.61 -3.80
N ILE A 13 -8.85 -6.82 -4.27
CA ILE A 13 -9.68 -5.97 -3.42
C ILE A 13 -10.45 -6.82 -2.41
N ASN A 14 -11.11 -7.90 -2.85
CA ASN A 14 -11.84 -8.80 -1.95
C ASN A 14 -10.92 -9.42 -0.88
N SER A 15 -9.68 -9.78 -1.24
CA SER A 15 -8.69 -10.23 -0.27
C SER A 15 -8.39 -9.17 0.79
N ILE A 16 -8.16 -7.93 0.40
CA ILE A 16 -7.90 -6.81 1.33
C ILE A 16 -9.12 -6.54 2.22
N LEU A 17 -10.33 -6.58 1.65
CA LEU A 17 -11.56 -6.37 2.42
C LEU A 17 -11.78 -7.47 3.47
N ARG A 18 -11.38 -8.71 3.19
CA ARG A 18 -11.45 -9.84 4.13
C ARG A 18 -10.44 -9.74 5.28
N GLU A 19 -9.34 -9.02 5.08
CA GLU A 19 -8.35 -8.78 6.13
C GLU A 19 -8.73 -7.67 7.11
N GLN A 20 -9.86 -6.98 6.87
CA GLN A 20 -10.35 -5.95 7.78
C GLN A 20 -10.76 -6.54 9.13
N ARG A 21 -10.50 -5.77 10.18
CA ARG A 21 -11.02 -6.02 11.52
C ARG A 21 -12.31 -5.24 11.75
N PRO A 22 -13.17 -5.68 12.68
CA PRO A 22 -14.39 -4.99 13.02
C PRO A 22 -14.13 -3.51 13.34
N TRP A 23 -14.88 -2.61 12.72
CA TRP A 23 -14.72 -1.17 12.95
C TRP A 23 -15.04 -0.74 14.37
N SER A 24 -15.93 -1.46 15.06
CA SER A 24 -16.22 -1.24 16.48
C SER A 24 -14.99 -1.45 17.36
N GLU A 25 -14.14 -2.42 17.03
CA GLU A 25 -12.88 -2.69 17.72
C GLU A 25 -11.83 -1.64 17.36
N PHE A 26 -11.75 -1.27 16.08
CA PHE A 26 -10.78 -0.28 15.60
C PHE A 26 -11.00 1.12 16.18
N PHE A 27 -12.25 1.54 16.37
CA PHE A 27 -12.60 2.82 16.97
C PHE A 27 -12.87 2.74 18.48
N GLU A 28 -12.60 1.59 19.10
CA GLU A 28 -12.70 1.46 20.55
C GLU A 28 -11.65 2.34 21.24
N ARG A 29 -11.92 2.69 22.50
CA ARG A 29 -11.05 3.58 23.27
C ARG A 29 -9.70 2.89 23.53
N PHE A 30 -8.65 3.35 22.85
CA PHE A 30 -7.29 2.90 23.11
C PHE A 30 -6.85 3.30 24.52
N LEU A 31 -6.65 2.30 25.37
CA LEU A 31 -6.00 2.47 26.67
C LEU A 31 -4.55 2.92 26.48
N TRP A 32 -4.00 3.68 27.42
CA TRP A 32 -2.61 4.12 27.34
C TRP A 32 -1.66 2.92 27.44
N PRO A 33 -0.71 2.72 26.50
CA PRO A 33 0.19 1.59 26.55
C PRO A 33 1.34 1.77 27.54
N GLU A 34 1.72 0.67 28.20
CA GLU A 34 2.99 0.56 28.94
C GLU A 34 4.20 0.47 27.99
N HIS A 35 4.02 -0.16 26.81
CA HIS A 35 5.02 -0.28 25.75
C HIS A 35 4.50 0.31 24.43
N PRO A 36 4.65 1.63 24.21
CA PRO A 36 4.03 2.32 23.08
C PRO A 36 4.57 1.85 21.73
N ARG A 37 5.86 1.55 21.63
CA ARG A 37 6.51 1.15 20.36
C ARG A 37 6.01 -0.21 19.87
N GLU A 38 5.99 -1.20 20.75
CA GLU A 38 5.52 -2.55 20.42
C GLU A 38 4.05 -2.52 20.05
N ARG A 39 3.23 -1.81 20.82
CA ARG A 39 1.80 -1.68 20.52
C ARG A 39 1.54 -0.96 19.20
N LEU A 40 2.31 0.06 18.84
CA LEU A 40 2.20 0.71 17.54
C LEU A 40 2.49 -0.26 16.39
N LEU A 41 3.57 -1.04 16.48
CA LEU A 41 3.92 -2.03 15.46
C LEU A 41 2.85 -3.12 15.36
N THR A 42 2.39 -3.65 16.50
CA THR A 42 1.33 -4.64 16.54
C THR A 42 0.03 -4.09 15.97
N ASN A 43 -0.39 -2.88 16.35
CA ASN A 43 -1.61 -2.25 15.81
C ASN A 43 -1.51 -2.00 14.31
N LEU A 44 -0.34 -1.56 13.81
CA LEU A 44 -0.11 -1.32 12.38
C LEU A 44 -0.33 -2.60 11.56
N VAL A 45 0.22 -3.72 12.05
CA VAL A 45 0.06 -5.03 11.39
C VAL A 45 -1.37 -5.56 11.58
N TYR A 46 -1.94 -5.44 12.77
CA TYR A 46 -3.24 -5.99 13.13
C TYR A 46 -4.39 -5.30 12.39
N TYR A 47 -4.33 -3.98 12.23
CA TYR A 47 -5.35 -3.15 11.57
C TYR A 47 -4.97 -2.68 10.17
N ARG A 48 -3.99 -3.34 9.52
CA ARG A 48 -3.48 -2.93 8.20
C ARG A 48 -4.57 -2.68 7.16
N GLY A 49 -5.60 -3.54 7.12
CA GLY A 49 -6.72 -3.43 6.18
C GLY A 49 -7.57 -2.19 6.44
N ASN A 50 -7.89 -1.91 7.71
CA ASN A 50 -8.64 -0.72 8.13
C ASN A 50 -7.87 0.57 7.79
N TYR A 51 -6.54 0.59 8.00
CA TYR A 51 -5.70 1.74 7.62
C TYR A 51 -5.70 1.98 6.10
N LEU A 52 -5.59 0.92 5.29
CA LEU A 52 -5.65 1.06 3.82
C LEU A 52 -6.99 1.66 3.36
N VAL A 53 -8.10 1.23 3.96
CA VAL A 53 -9.43 1.77 3.66
C VAL A 53 -9.52 3.25 4.05
N LEU A 54 -9.01 3.63 5.22
CA LEU A 54 -9.00 5.03 5.66
C LEU A 54 -8.14 5.92 4.75
N VAL A 55 -6.94 5.45 4.38
CA VAL A 55 -6.08 6.17 3.44
C VAL A 55 -6.79 6.35 2.11
N PHE A 56 -7.42 5.31 1.58
CA PHE A 56 -8.18 5.40 0.33
C PHE A 56 -9.34 6.39 0.44
N ALA A 57 -10.11 6.34 1.53
CA ALA A 57 -11.22 7.26 1.78
C ALA A 57 -10.74 8.73 1.88
N ILE A 58 -9.64 8.99 2.60
CA ILE A 58 -9.04 10.33 2.72
C ILE A 58 -8.57 10.83 1.35
N ILE A 59 -7.89 10.00 0.56
CA ILE A 59 -7.45 10.35 -0.79
C ILE A 59 -8.67 10.69 -1.66
N LEU A 60 -9.73 9.89 -1.60
CA LEU A 60 -10.95 10.13 -2.37
C LEU A 60 -11.60 11.47 -1.99
N ILE A 61 -11.72 11.75 -0.69
CA ILE A 61 -12.25 13.04 -0.20
C ILE A 61 -11.35 14.20 -0.63
N ALA A 62 -10.03 14.07 -0.49
CA ALA A 62 -9.08 15.11 -0.87
C ALA A 62 -9.15 15.43 -2.36
N VAL A 63 -9.28 14.42 -3.21
CA VAL A 63 -9.48 14.56 -4.65
C VAL A 63 -10.77 15.31 -4.98
N LEU A 64 -11.86 15.03 -4.26
CA LEU A 64 -13.15 15.71 -4.45
C LEU A 64 -13.11 17.18 -4.00
N LEU A 65 -12.41 17.49 -2.90
CA LEU A 65 -12.32 18.85 -2.37
C LEU A 65 -11.32 19.72 -3.13
N LEU A 66 -10.27 19.12 -3.69
CA LEU A 66 -9.20 19.82 -4.40
C LEU A 66 -9.06 19.22 -5.80
N PRO A 67 -9.79 19.73 -6.82
CA PRO A 67 -9.72 19.19 -8.18
C PRO A 67 -8.30 19.24 -8.77
N LYS A 68 -7.43 20.13 -8.25
CA LYS A 68 -5.99 20.15 -8.60
C LYS A 68 -5.28 18.83 -8.24
N LEU A 69 -5.67 18.18 -7.14
CA LEU A 69 -5.11 16.88 -6.73
C LEU A 69 -5.51 15.75 -7.68
N PHE A 70 -6.69 15.84 -8.30
CA PHE A 70 -7.11 14.90 -9.34
C PHE A 70 -6.14 14.95 -10.53
N PHE A 71 -5.81 16.15 -11.02
CA PHE A 71 -4.87 16.32 -12.12
C PHE A 71 -3.47 15.81 -11.77
N THR A 72 -2.98 16.06 -10.57
CA THR A 72 -1.66 15.53 -10.16
C THR A 72 -1.66 14.01 -10.03
N ALA A 73 -2.74 13.42 -9.48
CA ALA A 73 -2.85 11.97 -9.36
C ALA A 73 -2.96 11.30 -10.74
N ALA A 74 -3.77 11.86 -11.64
CA ALA A 74 -3.90 11.39 -13.01
C ALA A 74 -2.57 11.49 -13.77
N LEU A 75 -1.84 12.60 -13.62
CA LEU A 75 -0.53 12.78 -14.23
C LEU A 75 0.48 11.75 -13.70
N MET A 76 0.51 11.51 -12.40
CA MET A 76 1.37 10.48 -11.78
C MET A 76 1.04 9.06 -12.28
N CYS A 77 -0.25 8.71 -12.38
CA CYS A 77 -0.66 7.43 -12.94
C CYS A 77 -0.27 7.30 -14.41
N MET A 78 -0.43 8.38 -15.19
CA MET A 78 -0.07 8.39 -16.60
C MET A 78 1.44 8.25 -16.80
N THR A 79 2.26 9.01 -16.08
CA THR A 79 3.72 8.93 -16.16
C THR A 79 4.23 7.57 -15.71
N PHE A 80 3.68 7.01 -14.63
CA PHE A 80 4.04 5.67 -14.15
C PHE A 80 3.66 4.57 -15.16
N THR A 81 2.46 4.64 -15.73
CA THR A 81 2.01 3.69 -16.77
C THR A 81 2.87 3.83 -18.04
N CYS A 82 3.21 5.06 -18.43
CA CYS A 82 4.08 5.32 -19.57
C CYS A 82 5.48 4.77 -19.33
N ALA A 83 6.05 4.97 -18.14
CA ALA A 83 7.35 4.40 -17.75
C ALA A 83 7.33 2.86 -17.79
N ILE A 84 6.26 2.22 -17.33
CA ILE A 84 6.07 0.76 -17.45
C ILE A 84 6.04 0.33 -18.92
N LEU A 85 5.28 1.03 -19.76
CA LEU A 85 5.15 0.70 -21.18
C LEU A 85 6.45 0.89 -21.97
N LEU A 86 7.25 1.89 -21.58
CA LEU A 86 8.57 2.16 -22.16
C LEU A 86 9.66 1.21 -21.61
N GLY A 87 9.35 0.41 -20.58
CA GLY A 87 10.32 -0.47 -19.91
C GLY A 87 11.28 0.27 -18.97
N ASP A 88 11.15 1.58 -18.81
CA ASP A 88 11.97 2.44 -17.94
C ASP A 88 11.40 2.49 -16.52
N THR A 89 11.15 1.32 -15.93
CA THR A 89 10.76 1.28 -14.53
C THR A 89 11.99 1.23 -13.63
N PRO A 90 12.19 2.18 -12.71
CA PRO A 90 13.17 2.07 -11.63
C PRO A 90 12.66 1.11 -10.54
N ILE A 91 12.01 0.00 -10.93
CA ILE A 91 11.62 -1.05 -9.99
C ILE A 91 12.92 -1.80 -9.66
N PRO A 92 13.44 -1.72 -8.42
CA PRO A 92 14.54 -2.59 -8.04
C PRO A 92 14.11 -4.03 -8.32
N HIS A 93 14.86 -4.73 -9.16
CA HIS A 93 14.59 -6.13 -9.49
C HIS A 93 14.53 -6.94 -8.17
N VAL A 94 13.32 -7.22 -7.69
CA VAL A 94 13.07 -8.20 -6.63
C VAL A 94 13.09 -9.60 -7.25
N GLY A 95 14.13 -9.87 -8.05
CA GLY A 95 14.53 -11.24 -8.41
C GLY A 95 15.32 -11.84 -7.25
N PRO A 96 15.66 -13.14 -7.29
CA PRO A 96 16.64 -13.68 -6.35
C PRO A 96 17.92 -12.84 -6.51
N LEU A 97 18.30 -12.12 -5.46
CA LEU A 97 19.52 -11.30 -5.41
C LEU A 97 20.66 -12.09 -6.06
N GLU A 98 21.30 -11.51 -7.09
CA GLU A 98 22.51 -12.10 -7.65
C GLU A 98 23.53 -12.26 -6.52
N LEU A 99 24.34 -13.33 -6.60
CA LEU A 99 25.27 -13.76 -5.55
C LEU A 99 26.15 -12.60 -5.01
N GLN A 100 26.46 -11.62 -5.87
CA GLN A 100 27.24 -10.45 -5.52
C GLN A 100 26.51 -9.47 -4.57
N GLN A 101 25.19 -9.30 -4.72
CA GLN A 101 24.38 -8.48 -3.81
C GLN A 101 24.21 -9.15 -2.45
N ARG A 102 24.18 -10.48 -2.40
CA ARG A 102 24.16 -11.24 -1.14
C ARG A 102 25.45 -11.08 -0.35
N LEU A 103 26.59 -11.10 -1.04
CA LEU A 103 27.90 -10.85 -0.42
C LEU A 103 28.03 -9.41 0.06
N ALA A 104 27.50 -8.44 -0.68
CA ALA A 104 27.49 -7.04 -0.26
C ALA A 104 26.69 -6.81 1.03
N VAL A 105 25.53 -7.44 1.19
CA VAL A 105 24.72 -7.35 2.42
C VAL A 105 25.38 -8.09 3.59
N ALA A 106 26.03 -9.23 3.34
CA ALA A 106 26.74 -10.00 4.36
C ALA A 106 28.04 -9.33 4.85
N CYS A 107 28.59 -8.39 4.07
CA CYS A 107 29.82 -7.65 4.41
C CYS A 107 29.56 -6.28 5.06
N ILE A 108 28.30 -5.92 5.36
CA ILE A 108 28.00 -4.72 6.17
C ILE A 108 28.04 -5.15 7.64
N PRO A 109 28.99 -4.61 8.46
CA PRO A 109 29.14 -4.96 9.87
C PRO A 109 27.99 -4.45 10.75
#